data_AF-A0A831UIE4-F1
#
_entry.id   AF-A0A831UIE4-F1
#
_cell.length_a   1.000
_cell.length_b   1.000
_cell.length_c   1.000
_cell.angle_alpha   90.00
_cell.angle_beta   90.00
_cell.angle_gamma   90.00
#
_symmetry.space_group_name_H-M   'P 1'
#
loop_
_entity.id
_entity.type
_entity.pdbx_description
1 polymer ?
#
loop_
_entity_poly.entity_id
_entity_poly.type
_entity_poly.pdbx_seq_one_letter_code
_entity_poly.pdbx_strand_id
1 'polypeptide(L)'
;MHGILVLLLTLALGLFACNQQSASTGAGLAMQGLQVKKDRDRYLVVFKGESLPPGAGAQAEREGARVLKSLEPIGTLVVVANQATADRLARLPGVMAVGKEHRYGLPKTERVLLEDTYGSPTIKDALYKYQWDIRRIKAPEVWKRVPLEVQARATVAVLDTGVMDNHPDLKDQIVYFAATNYCRETGGPSQTPSYPKYTLWIDFDHLDPESPCTPAPNVLYEAHGTHVSGTVAAAFGGGRVVGVAPGVRLAAYKVFDRYHYTDPETDQEYDDVGAWDGPIFEAIVDAA
;
A
#
# COMPACT_ATOMS: atom_id res chain seq x y z
N MET A 1 59.03 -37.70 -33.39
CA MET A 1 57.67 -38.22 -33.18
C MET A 1 56.69 -37.20 -33.73
N HIS A 2 56.18 -37.55 -34.91
CA HIS A 2 55.19 -36.96 -35.82
C HIS A 2 54.80 -35.47 -35.71
N GLY A 3 55.19 -34.73 -36.75
CA GLY A 3 54.55 -33.51 -37.22
C GLY A 3 53.89 -33.68 -38.59
N ILE A 4 52.97 -32.75 -38.90
CA ILE A 4 52.56 -32.15 -40.19
C ILE A 4 52.19 -33.06 -41.39
N LEU A 5 50.92 -32.94 -41.85
CA LEU A 5 50.46 -32.98 -43.26
C LEU A 5 49.00 -32.49 -43.33
N VAL A 6 48.67 -31.24 -43.72
CA VAL A 6 48.31 -30.72 -45.06
C VAL A 6 47.39 -31.62 -45.90
N LEU A 7 46.14 -31.16 -46.18
CA LEU A 7 45.63 -30.98 -47.55
C LEU A 7 44.34 -30.14 -47.62
N LEU A 8 44.33 -29.24 -48.60
CA LEU A 8 43.26 -28.34 -49.05
C LEU A 8 42.11 -29.10 -49.76
N LEU A 9 40.91 -28.48 -49.83
CA LEU A 9 40.25 -28.18 -51.12
C LEU A 9 39.01 -27.28 -50.96
N THR A 10 39.09 -26.14 -51.64
CA THR A 10 38.02 -25.19 -51.98
C THR A 10 37.04 -25.79 -53.01
N LEU A 11 35.74 -25.49 -52.91
CA LEU A 11 34.96 -25.14 -54.11
C LEU A 11 33.67 -24.38 -53.78
N ALA A 12 33.51 -23.25 -54.48
CA ALA A 12 32.33 -22.41 -54.49
C ALA A 12 31.29 -22.92 -55.51
N LEU A 13 30.01 -22.81 -55.16
CA LEU A 13 28.88 -22.70 -56.09
C LEU A 13 27.82 -21.87 -55.31
N GLY A 14 27.34 -20.72 -55.76
CA GLY A 14 26.94 -20.38 -57.11
C GLY A 14 25.41 -20.26 -57.11
N LEU A 15 24.91 -19.03 -57.04
CA LEU A 15 23.51 -18.61 -57.05
C LEU A 15 22.66 -19.37 -58.08
N PHE A 16 21.44 -19.76 -57.70
CA PHE A 16 20.28 -19.72 -58.60
C PHE A 16 19.03 -19.25 -57.86
N ALA A 17 18.50 -18.13 -58.33
CA ALA A 17 17.18 -17.64 -58.02
C ALA A 17 16.12 -18.56 -58.63
N CYS A 18 15.02 -18.79 -57.92
CA CYS A 18 13.72 -18.93 -58.55
C CYS A 18 12.64 -18.46 -57.59
N ASN A 19 12.08 -17.30 -57.93
CA ASN A 19 10.85 -16.75 -57.41
C ASN A 19 9.72 -17.37 -58.24
N GLN A 20 8.75 -18.09 -57.64
CA GLN A 20 7.33 -18.20 -58.03
C GLN A 20 6.57 -18.90 -56.89
N GLN A 21 5.68 -18.25 -56.13
CA GLN A 21 4.31 -17.82 -56.43
C GLN A 21 3.24 -18.86 -56.02
N SER A 22 2.49 -18.46 -54.98
CA SER A 22 1.07 -18.74 -54.68
C SER A 22 0.55 -20.18 -54.58
N ALA A 23 0.03 -20.54 -53.39
CA ALA A 23 -1.41 -20.78 -53.22
C ALA A 23 -1.80 -20.98 -51.75
N SER A 24 -2.95 -20.39 -51.43
CA SER A 24 -3.74 -20.43 -50.21
C SER A 24 -4.15 -21.83 -49.75
N THR A 25 -4.20 -22.03 -48.43
CA THR A 25 -5.38 -22.28 -47.58
C THR A 25 -4.98 -23.18 -46.42
N GLY A 26 -4.79 -22.58 -45.25
CA GLY A 26 -4.81 -23.28 -43.98
C GLY A 26 -5.60 -22.41 -43.04
N ALA A 27 -6.79 -22.87 -42.66
CA ALA A 27 -7.57 -22.31 -41.57
C ALA A 27 -6.72 -22.40 -40.29
N GLY A 28 -5.92 -21.36 -40.06
CA GLY A 28 -5.26 -21.15 -38.78
C GLY A 28 -6.32 -20.65 -37.83
N LEU A 29 -6.84 -21.56 -37.01
CA LEU A 29 -7.56 -21.27 -35.79
C LEU A 29 -7.00 -19.99 -35.19
N ALA A 30 -7.81 -18.94 -35.17
CA ALA A 30 -7.56 -17.80 -34.32
C ALA A 30 -7.32 -18.39 -32.93
N MET A 31 -6.11 -18.25 -32.39
CA MET A 31 -5.93 -18.37 -30.97
C MET A 31 -6.82 -17.29 -30.38
N GLN A 32 -8.02 -17.70 -29.99
CA GLN A 32 -8.76 -17.03 -28.94
C GLN A 32 -7.79 -17.03 -27.78
N GLY A 33 -7.05 -15.94 -27.64
CA GLY A 33 -6.40 -15.64 -26.39
C GLY A 33 -7.52 -15.73 -25.36
N LEU A 34 -7.45 -16.75 -24.51
CA LEU A 34 -8.23 -16.77 -23.30
C LEU A 34 -7.87 -15.47 -22.59
N GLN A 35 -8.75 -14.47 -22.69
CA GLN A 35 -8.74 -13.37 -21.75
C GLN A 35 -9.09 -13.97 -20.40
N VAL A 36 -8.04 -14.31 -19.66
CA VAL A 36 -8.12 -14.62 -18.24
C VAL A 36 -8.84 -13.45 -17.58
N LYS A 37 -9.90 -13.76 -16.81
CA LYS A 37 -10.86 -12.83 -16.19
C LYS A 37 -10.18 -11.56 -15.66
N LYS A 38 -10.25 -10.47 -16.42
CA LYS A 38 -9.75 -9.14 -16.04
C LYS A 38 -10.84 -8.07 -16.17
N ASP A 39 -12.10 -8.46 -15.96
CA ASP A 39 -13.25 -7.60 -16.23
C ASP A 39 -13.78 -6.85 -15.02
N ARG A 40 -13.28 -7.10 -13.80
CA ARG A 40 -13.73 -6.43 -12.57
C ARG A 40 -12.62 -5.57 -11.95
N ASP A 41 -12.97 -4.34 -11.61
CA ASP A 41 -12.12 -3.36 -10.93
C ASP A 41 -12.82 -2.87 -9.65
N ARG A 42 -12.07 -2.13 -8.81
CA ARG A 42 -12.63 -1.39 -7.67
C ARG A 42 -13.05 0.02 -8.08
N TYR A 43 -14.21 0.45 -7.60
CA TYR A 43 -14.79 1.76 -7.85
C TYR A 43 -15.25 2.42 -6.56
N LEU A 44 -15.16 3.75 -6.55
CA LEU A 44 -15.88 4.61 -5.62
C LEU A 44 -17.21 5.01 -6.27
N VAL A 45 -18.32 4.84 -5.56
CA VAL A 45 -19.65 5.32 -5.93
C VAL A 45 -20.04 6.41 -4.94
N VAL A 46 -19.98 7.65 -5.39
CA VAL A 46 -20.25 8.84 -4.57
C VAL A 46 -21.69 9.27 -4.80
N PHE A 47 -22.47 9.41 -3.75
CA PHE A 47 -23.86 9.86 -3.79
C PHE A 47 -23.95 11.37 -3.59
N LYS A 48 -25.06 11.97 -4.01
CA LYS A 48 -25.28 13.43 -3.95
C LYS A 48 -25.48 13.98 -2.54
N GLY A 49 -25.84 13.12 -1.58
CA GLY A 49 -26.04 13.50 -0.19
C GLY A 49 -24.75 13.38 0.62
N GLU A 50 -24.62 14.19 1.66
CA GLU A 50 -23.54 14.10 2.66
C GLU A 50 -23.72 12.90 3.63
N SER A 51 -24.62 11.98 3.30
CA SER A 51 -24.83 10.72 3.99
C SER A 51 -25.24 9.65 2.98
N LEU A 52 -24.86 8.40 3.22
CA LEU A 52 -25.21 7.31 2.32
C LEU A 52 -26.73 7.07 2.32
N PRO A 53 -27.40 7.06 1.15
CA PRO A 53 -28.84 6.81 1.11
C PRO A 53 -29.21 5.43 1.68
N PRO A 54 -30.31 5.31 2.42
CA PRO A 54 -30.79 4.02 2.90
C PRO A 54 -30.94 3.01 1.75
N GLY A 55 -30.36 1.82 1.91
CA GLY A 55 -30.42 0.77 0.89
C GLY A 55 -29.50 0.96 -0.32
N ALA A 56 -28.62 1.98 -0.33
CA ALA A 56 -27.65 2.20 -1.40
C ALA A 56 -26.77 0.97 -1.67
N GLY A 57 -26.27 0.32 -0.62
CA GLY A 57 -25.47 -0.91 -0.75
C GLY A 57 -26.25 -2.03 -1.44
N ALA A 58 -27.48 -2.30 -0.97
CA ALA A 58 -28.35 -3.30 -1.58
C ALA A 58 -28.73 -2.95 -3.04
N GLN A 59 -28.87 -1.67 -3.37
CA GLN A 59 -29.08 -1.23 -4.75
C GLN A 59 -27.85 -1.53 -5.62
N ALA A 60 -26.65 -1.22 -5.12
CA ALA A 60 -25.42 -1.51 -5.85
C ALA A 60 -25.25 -3.03 -6.09
N GLU A 61 -25.60 -3.85 -5.10
CA GLU A 61 -25.60 -5.31 -5.24
C GLU A 61 -26.61 -5.82 -6.27
N ARG A 62 -27.81 -5.25 -6.33
CA ARG A 62 -28.82 -5.56 -7.37
C ARG A 62 -28.34 -5.21 -8.77
N GLU A 63 -27.54 -4.16 -8.91
CA GLU A 63 -26.91 -3.80 -10.20
C GLU A 63 -25.75 -4.72 -10.58
N GLY A 64 -25.37 -5.67 -9.72
CA GLY A 64 -24.29 -6.64 -9.95
C GLY A 64 -22.91 -6.18 -9.48
N ALA A 65 -22.85 -5.14 -8.64
CA ALA A 65 -21.64 -4.79 -7.91
C ALA A 65 -21.52 -5.65 -6.65
N ARG A 66 -20.32 -5.78 -6.10
CA ARG A 66 -20.11 -6.29 -4.74
C ARG A 66 -19.66 -5.12 -3.87
N VAL A 67 -20.35 -4.86 -2.77
CA VAL A 67 -19.96 -3.79 -1.85
C VAL A 67 -18.79 -4.27 -0.99
N LEU A 68 -17.69 -3.51 -0.98
CA LEU A 68 -16.54 -3.75 -0.11
C LEU A 68 -16.63 -2.94 1.18
N LYS A 69 -17.00 -1.65 1.07
CA LYS A 69 -17.10 -0.74 2.20
C LYS A 69 -18.25 0.25 1.98
N SER A 70 -18.90 0.60 3.08
CA SER A 70 -19.87 1.70 3.16
C SER A 70 -19.28 2.81 4.00
N LEU A 71 -19.02 3.96 3.37
CA LEU A 71 -18.52 5.16 4.02
C LEU A 71 -19.71 6.09 4.24
N GLU A 72 -20.56 5.71 5.19
CA GLU A 72 -21.86 6.33 5.42
C GLU A 72 -21.78 7.85 5.66
N PRO A 73 -20.86 8.37 6.50
CA PRO A 73 -20.79 9.81 6.81
C PRO A 73 -20.37 10.70 5.63
N ILE A 74 -19.92 10.11 4.52
CA ILE A 74 -19.50 10.83 3.32
C ILE A 74 -20.25 10.35 2.07
N GLY A 75 -21.36 9.63 2.25
CA GLY A 75 -22.22 9.20 1.16
C GLY A 75 -21.52 8.39 0.08
N THR A 76 -20.58 7.52 0.44
CA THR A 76 -19.75 6.81 -0.54
C THR A 76 -19.79 5.30 -0.33
N LEU A 77 -19.85 4.53 -1.42
CA LEU A 77 -19.58 3.10 -1.43
C LEU A 77 -18.25 2.81 -2.12
N VAL A 78 -17.52 1.84 -1.60
CA VAL A 78 -16.45 1.17 -2.34
C VAL A 78 -17.00 -0.15 -2.85
N VAL A 79 -16.91 -0.41 -4.15
CA VAL A 79 -17.46 -1.62 -4.78
C VAL A 79 -16.48 -2.30 -5.72
N VAL A 80 -16.62 -3.61 -5.90
CA VAL A 80 -16.04 -4.36 -7.03
C VAL A 80 -17.11 -4.52 -8.11
N ALA A 81 -16.79 -4.11 -9.33
CA ALA A 81 -17.73 -4.14 -10.46
C ALA A 81 -16.97 -4.28 -11.78
N ASN A 82 -17.65 -4.78 -12.82
CA ASN A 82 -17.16 -4.59 -14.18
C ASN A 82 -17.54 -3.22 -14.74
N GLN A 83 -16.93 -2.80 -15.84
CA GLN A 83 -17.17 -1.47 -16.43
C GLN A 83 -18.66 -1.24 -16.74
N ALA A 84 -19.35 -2.24 -17.29
CA ALA A 84 -20.78 -2.12 -17.60
C ALA A 84 -21.65 -1.91 -16.35
N THR A 85 -21.31 -2.57 -15.24
CA THR A 85 -21.95 -2.35 -13.92
C THR A 85 -21.63 -0.96 -13.39
N ALA A 86 -20.37 -0.53 -13.44
CA ALA A 86 -19.98 0.82 -13.01
C ALA A 86 -20.75 1.91 -13.79
N ASP A 87 -20.91 1.74 -15.10
CA ASP A 87 -21.69 2.64 -15.95
C ASP A 87 -23.18 2.65 -15.58
N ARG A 88 -23.76 1.51 -15.15
CA ARG A 88 -25.14 1.46 -14.65
C ARG A 88 -25.27 2.20 -13.32
N LEU A 89 -24.35 1.98 -12.38
CA LEU A 89 -24.32 2.69 -11.10
C LEU A 89 -24.24 4.22 -11.32
N ALA A 90 -23.41 4.66 -12.27
CA ALA A 90 -23.27 6.09 -12.59
C ALA A 90 -24.56 6.75 -13.10
N ARG A 91 -25.52 5.97 -13.61
CA ARG A 91 -26.82 6.45 -14.09
C ARG A 91 -27.92 6.38 -13.03
N LEU A 92 -27.66 5.79 -11.86
CA LEU A 92 -28.68 5.67 -10.81
C LEU A 92 -29.09 7.06 -10.28
N PRO A 93 -30.39 7.29 -10.04
CA PRO A 93 -30.85 8.48 -9.34
C PRO A 93 -30.18 8.60 -7.97
N GLY A 94 -29.56 9.74 -7.71
CA GLY A 94 -28.88 10.01 -6.43
C GLY A 94 -27.39 9.70 -6.42
N VAL A 95 -26.85 9.01 -7.43
CA VAL A 95 -25.40 8.91 -7.65
C VAL A 95 -24.89 10.21 -8.26
N MET A 96 -23.81 10.75 -7.70
CA MET A 96 -23.11 11.94 -8.19
C MET A 96 -21.99 11.55 -9.16
N ALA A 97 -21.19 10.56 -8.79
CA ALA A 97 -20.05 10.11 -9.59
C ALA A 97 -19.72 8.64 -9.31
N VAL A 98 -19.17 7.97 -10.32
CA VAL A 98 -18.53 6.66 -10.19
C VAL A 98 -17.15 6.75 -10.83
N GLY A 99 -16.11 6.40 -10.09
CA GLY A 99 -14.72 6.45 -10.56
C GLY A 99 -13.95 5.23 -10.10
N LYS A 100 -12.92 4.83 -10.86
CA LYS A 100 -12.00 3.79 -10.41
C LYS A 100 -11.31 4.26 -9.12
N GLU A 101 -11.15 3.33 -8.18
CA GLU A 101 -10.43 3.62 -6.95
C GLU A 101 -8.94 3.81 -7.24
N HIS A 102 -8.33 4.87 -6.69
CA HIS A 102 -6.91 5.12 -6.86
C HIS A 102 -6.08 4.24 -5.91
N ARG A 103 -4.90 3.84 -6.41
CA ARG A 103 -3.85 3.18 -5.64
C ARG A 103 -2.67 4.13 -5.46
N TYR A 104 -2.23 4.30 -4.23
CA TYR A 104 -1.01 5.04 -3.89
C TYR A 104 0.07 4.04 -3.49
N GLY A 105 1.24 4.11 -4.13
CA GLY A 105 2.41 3.35 -3.71
C GLY A 105 3.25 4.13 -2.71
N LEU A 106 4.00 3.43 -1.86
CA LEU A 106 5.03 4.08 -1.05
C LEU A 106 6.18 4.57 -1.96
N PRO A 107 6.78 5.73 -1.65
CA PRO A 107 8.05 6.09 -2.25
C PRO A 107 9.08 5.01 -1.95
N LYS A 108 9.93 4.65 -2.92
CA LYS A 108 11.03 3.72 -2.66
C LYS A 108 11.98 4.35 -1.64
N THR A 109 12.13 3.70 -0.50
CA THR A 109 13.05 4.13 0.56
C THR A 109 14.28 3.24 0.60
N GLU A 110 15.46 3.83 0.77
CA GLU A 110 16.65 3.10 1.15
C GLU A 110 16.76 3.10 2.67
N ARG A 111 16.80 1.92 3.29
CA ARG A 111 17.07 1.79 4.73
C ARG A 111 18.57 1.83 4.94
N VAL A 112 19.08 3.00 5.33
CA VAL A 112 20.47 3.11 5.80
C VAL A 112 20.51 2.66 7.26
N LEU A 113 21.05 1.48 7.52
CA LEU A 113 21.40 1.04 8.87
C LEU A 113 22.57 1.91 9.35
N LEU A 114 22.32 2.79 10.31
CA LEU A 114 23.38 3.57 10.94
C LEU A 114 23.97 2.78 12.11
N GLU A 115 25.26 2.49 12.05
CA GLU A 115 26.06 2.07 13.21
C GLU A 115 26.67 3.30 13.90
N ASP A 116 26.51 3.31 15.22
CA ASP A 116 27.02 4.20 16.26
C ASP A 116 26.85 5.73 16.11
N THR A 117 26.48 6.38 17.23
CA THR A 117 27.21 7.43 18.00
C THR A 117 26.29 8.43 18.82
N TYR A 118 26.86 9.01 19.93
CA TYR A 118 26.57 9.93 21.14
C TYR A 118 25.99 11.41 21.31
N GLY A 119 24.96 11.71 22.15
CA GLY A 119 24.74 13.05 22.78
C GLY A 119 23.28 13.54 23.03
N SER A 120 23.07 14.37 24.09
CA SER A 120 22.07 14.09 25.16
C SER A 120 20.77 14.96 25.27
N PRO A 121 19.57 14.39 25.14
CA PRO A 121 18.90 13.29 25.86
C PRO A 121 18.85 13.31 27.37
N THR A 122 17.90 12.56 27.92
CA THR A 122 18.18 11.88 29.19
C THR A 122 19.36 10.92 28.98
N ILE A 123 19.94 10.33 30.04
CA ILE A 123 20.98 9.30 29.87
C ILE A 123 20.50 8.15 28.95
N LYS A 124 19.18 7.99 28.74
CA LYS A 124 18.59 6.94 27.93
C LYS A 124 18.48 7.25 26.43
N ASP A 125 18.31 8.49 25.95
CA ASP A 125 17.96 8.74 24.51
C ASP A 125 19.19 8.82 23.59
N ALA A 126 19.99 7.76 23.49
CA ALA A 126 21.37 7.81 22.99
C ALA A 126 21.61 8.44 21.59
N LEU A 127 20.61 8.51 20.69
CA LEU A 127 20.77 8.92 19.29
C LEU A 127 20.33 10.35 18.97
N TYR A 128 19.69 11.07 19.90
CA TYR A 128 19.14 12.40 19.61
C TYR A 128 20.14 13.39 19.02
N LYS A 129 21.40 13.37 19.44
CA LYS A 129 22.42 14.24 18.85
C LYS A 129 22.59 14.10 17.33
N TYR A 130 22.05 13.05 16.73
CA TYR A 130 22.04 12.84 15.28
C TYR A 130 20.79 13.36 14.60
N GLN A 131 19.77 13.69 15.38
CA GLN A 131 18.55 14.33 14.90
C GLN A 131 18.77 15.83 14.64
N TRP A 132 19.63 16.11 13.65
CA TRP A 132 19.92 17.47 13.19
C TRP A 132 18.66 18.18 12.74
N ASP A 133 17.71 17.43 12.16
CA ASP A 133 16.41 17.83 11.67
C ASP A 133 15.55 18.40 12.81
N ILE A 134 15.42 17.68 13.92
CA ILE A 134 14.68 18.12 15.11
C ILE A 134 15.27 19.40 15.70
N ARG A 135 16.60 19.50 15.75
CA ARG A 135 17.28 20.73 16.19
C ARG A 135 17.12 21.87 15.19
N ARG A 136 17.16 21.57 13.90
CA ARG A 136 17.09 22.55 12.80
C ARG A 136 15.74 23.28 12.77
N ILE A 137 14.67 22.62 13.20
CA ILE A 137 13.33 23.22 13.31
C ILE A 137 13.09 23.91 14.66
N LYS A 138 14.09 23.96 15.55
CA LYS A 138 14.02 24.58 16.88
C LYS A 138 12.96 23.95 17.81
N ALA A 139 12.76 22.64 17.68
CA ALA A 139 11.88 21.89 18.61
C ALA A 139 12.33 22.03 20.08
N PRO A 140 13.64 22.02 20.43
CA PRO A 140 14.09 22.17 21.83
C PRO A 140 13.65 23.47 22.51
N GLU A 141 13.60 24.57 21.76
CA GLU A 141 13.14 25.86 22.25
C GLU A 141 11.63 25.84 22.57
N VAL A 142 10.85 25.04 21.84
CA VAL A 142 9.42 24.82 22.11
C VAL A 142 9.23 23.92 23.33
N TRP A 143 10.00 22.84 23.47
CA TRP A 143 9.93 21.94 24.63
C TRP A 143 10.18 22.64 25.96
N LYS A 144 11.04 23.66 25.98
CA LYS A 144 11.28 24.51 27.16
C LYS A 144 10.07 25.36 27.58
N ARG A 145 9.11 25.57 26.67
CA ARG A 145 7.95 26.47 26.84
C ARG A 145 6.63 25.73 26.93
N VAL A 146 6.54 24.54 26.33
CA VAL A 146 5.30 23.75 26.23
C VAL A 146 5.50 22.43 26.99
N PRO A 147 4.96 22.33 28.22
CA PRO A 147 5.06 21.11 29.02
C PRO A 147 4.44 19.89 28.34
N LEU A 148 4.93 18.69 28.66
CA LEU A 148 4.48 17.44 28.04
C LEU A 148 3.00 17.17 28.29
N GLU A 149 2.50 17.51 29.49
CA GLU A 149 1.10 17.38 29.86
C GLU A 149 0.17 18.30 29.04
N VAL A 150 0.70 19.39 28.49
CA VAL A 150 -0.02 20.25 27.55
C VAL A 150 -0.03 19.62 26.16
N GLN A 151 1.10 19.07 25.71
CA GLN A 151 1.19 18.35 24.43
C GLN A 151 0.26 17.12 24.41
N ALA A 152 0.16 16.40 25.52
CA ALA A 152 -0.67 15.20 25.66
C ALA A 152 -2.18 15.43 25.52
N ARG A 153 -2.63 16.69 25.45
CA ARG A 153 -4.02 17.05 25.17
C ARG A 153 -4.38 16.95 23.69
N ALA A 154 -3.37 16.85 22.82
CA ALA A 154 -3.56 16.63 21.40
C ALA A 154 -3.25 15.18 21.05
N THR A 155 -4.07 14.62 20.16
CA THR A 155 -3.84 13.34 19.51
C THR A 155 -3.56 13.58 18.04
N VAL A 156 -2.50 12.98 17.51
CA VAL A 156 -2.17 13.00 16.09
C VAL A 156 -2.52 11.64 15.49
N ALA A 157 -3.40 11.62 14.49
CA ALA A 157 -3.68 10.43 13.72
C ALA A 157 -2.58 10.20 12.67
N VAL A 158 -1.97 9.02 12.68
CA VAL A 158 -0.97 8.59 11.71
C VAL A 158 -1.58 7.49 10.84
N LEU A 159 -1.91 7.85 9.60
CA LEU A 159 -2.48 6.96 8.59
C LEU A 159 -1.35 6.46 7.69
N ASP A 160 -0.86 5.26 7.96
CA ASP A 160 0.37 4.76 7.37
C ASP A 160 0.39 3.21 7.32
N THR A 161 1.56 2.59 7.22
CA THR A 161 1.76 1.14 7.12
C THR A 161 1.53 0.38 8.43
N GLY A 162 1.14 1.10 9.48
CA GLY A 162 1.07 0.61 10.85
C GLY A 162 2.25 1.08 11.72
N VAL A 163 2.16 0.80 13.01
CA VAL A 163 3.12 1.27 14.02
C VAL A 163 3.51 0.12 14.94
N MET A 164 4.82 -0.05 15.18
CA MET A 164 5.34 -0.97 16.19
C MET A 164 4.95 -0.45 17.58
N ASP A 165 3.81 -0.93 18.04
CA ASP A 165 3.15 -0.55 19.28
C ASP A 165 3.96 -0.80 20.56
N ASN A 166 4.93 -1.71 20.50
CA ASN A 166 5.79 -2.06 21.62
C ASN A 166 7.18 -1.39 21.53
N HIS A 167 7.40 -0.49 20.57
CA HIS A 167 8.67 0.22 20.44
C HIS A 167 8.91 1.08 21.69
N PRO A 168 10.06 0.99 22.37
CA PRO A 168 10.31 1.69 23.63
C PRO A 168 10.08 3.22 23.57
N ASP A 169 10.41 3.86 22.45
CA ASP A 169 10.19 5.30 22.24
C ASP A 169 8.72 5.67 21.93
N LEU A 170 7.83 4.71 21.65
CA LEU A 170 6.45 4.99 21.18
C LEU A 170 5.35 4.32 22.00
N LYS A 171 5.65 3.24 22.73
CA LYS A 171 4.63 2.39 23.39
C LYS A 171 3.67 3.14 24.32
N ASP A 172 4.15 4.20 24.96
CA ASP A 172 3.35 4.98 25.91
C ASP A 172 2.64 6.16 25.22
N GLN A 173 2.92 6.41 23.94
CA GLN A 173 2.36 7.50 23.14
C GLN A 173 1.14 7.06 22.35
N ILE A 174 1.07 5.79 21.96
CA ILE A 174 -0.02 5.30 21.11
C ILE A 174 -1.22 4.95 21.98
N VAL A 175 -2.34 5.64 21.74
CA VAL A 175 -3.56 5.54 22.55
C VAL A 175 -4.73 4.92 21.80
N TYR A 176 -4.59 4.73 20.49
CA TYR A 176 -5.62 4.14 19.63
C TYR A 176 -4.98 3.39 18.47
N PHE A 177 -5.61 2.29 18.06
CA PHE A 177 -5.14 1.42 16.98
C PHE A 177 -6.31 1.02 16.09
N ALA A 178 -6.18 1.23 14.79
CA ALA A 178 -7.14 0.76 13.81
C ALA A 178 -6.43 0.24 12.55
N ALA A 179 -7.10 -0.68 11.86
CA ALA A 179 -6.71 -1.19 10.56
C ALA A 179 -7.89 -1.01 9.60
N THR A 180 -7.80 -0.03 8.72
CA THR A 180 -8.84 0.26 7.72
C THR A 180 -8.49 -0.29 6.34
N ASN A 181 -7.24 -0.76 6.15
CA ASN A 181 -6.78 -1.49 4.98
C ASN A 181 -7.68 -2.69 4.64
N TYR A 182 -7.59 -3.21 3.42
CA TYR A 182 -8.47 -4.28 2.96
C TYR A 182 -8.16 -5.61 3.61
N CYS A 183 -6.88 -5.97 3.69
CA CYS A 183 -6.40 -7.21 4.29
C CYS A 183 -6.09 -7.00 5.77
N ARG A 184 -7.16 -6.98 6.57
CA ARG A 184 -7.08 -6.79 8.02
C ARG A 184 -6.50 -8.03 8.69
N GLU A 185 -5.49 -7.80 9.52
CA GLU A 185 -4.82 -8.83 10.30
C GLU A 185 -4.32 -8.23 11.62
N THR A 186 -4.27 -9.02 12.68
CA THR A 186 -3.67 -8.61 13.96
C THR A 186 -2.26 -9.19 14.10
N GLY A 187 -1.37 -8.48 14.79
CA GLY A 187 0.01 -8.95 14.93
C GLY A 187 0.87 -8.28 15.97
N GLY A 188 2.12 -8.75 16.02
CA GLY A 188 3.14 -8.24 16.92
C GLY A 188 2.94 -8.67 18.37
N PRO A 189 3.80 -8.17 19.27
CA PRO A 189 3.79 -8.57 20.68
C PRO A 189 2.49 -8.21 21.44
N SER A 190 1.80 -7.15 21.03
CA SER A 190 0.53 -6.73 21.64
C SER A 190 -0.71 -7.13 20.83
N GLN A 191 -0.53 -7.87 19.72
CA GLN A 191 -1.60 -8.33 18.83
C GLN A 191 -2.52 -7.22 18.32
N THR A 192 -1.99 -6.02 18.08
CA THR A 192 -2.79 -4.90 17.59
C THR A 192 -3.10 -5.05 16.10
N PRO A 193 -4.24 -4.50 15.63
CA PRO A 193 -4.59 -4.49 14.22
C PRO A 193 -3.64 -3.63 13.38
N SER A 194 -3.00 -2.61 13.97
CA SER A 194 -2.12 -1.70 13.26
C SER A 194 -0.65 -2.13 13.27
N TYR A 195 -0.31 -3.35 13.74
CA TYR A 195 1.09 -3.77 13.76
C TYR A 195 1.61 -3.91 12.31
N PRO A 196 2.80 -3.39 11.98
CA PRO A 196 3.27 -3.22 10.60
C PRO A 196 3.89 -4.51 10.00
N LYS A 197 3.18 -5.63 10.16
CA LYS A 197 3.45 -6.89 9.44
C LYS A 197 2.41 -7.07 8.34
N TYR A 198 2.79 -7.74 7.26
CA TYR A 198 1.94 -8.08 6.13
C TYR A 198 2.01 -9.58 5.88
N THR A 199 1.08 -10.33 6.48
CA THR A 199 0.97 -11.79 6.29
C THR A 199 -0.02 -12.14 5.18
N LEU A 200 -0.85 -11.17 4.80
CA LEU A 200 -1.76 -11.21 3.67
C LEU A 200 -1.31 -10.22 2.59
N TRP A 201 -1.63 -10.53 1.34
CA TRP A 201 -1.49 -9.61 0.22
C TRP A 201 -2.73 -9.60 -0.67
N ILE A 202 -2.87 -8.55 -1.47
CA ILE A 202 -3.81 -8.50 -2.59
C ILE A 202 -3.06 -8.99 -3.82
N ASP A 203 -3.37 -10.21 -4.26
CA ASP A 203 -2.81 -10.78 -5.48
C ASP A 203 -3.66 -10.32 -6.68
N PHE A 204 -3.13 -9.41 -7.49
CA PHE A 204 -3.85 -8.89 -8.66
C PHE A 204 -3.84 -9.84 -9.85
N ASP A 205 -2.92 -10.82 -9.89
CA ASP A 205 -2.85 -11.83 -10.95
C ASP A 205 -3.87 -12.94 -10.70
N HIS A 206 -4.17 -13.21 -9.44
CA HIS A 206 -5.15 -14.20 -8.99
C HIS A 206 -6.22 -13.59 -8.07
N LEU A 207 -6.67 -12.37 -8.40
CA LEU A 207 -7.64 -11.66 -7.57
C LEU A 207 -8.95 -12.43 -7.48
N ASP A 208 -9.27 -12.94 -6.29
CA ASP A 208 -10.61 -13.40 -5.95
C ASP A 208 -11.43 -12.20 -5.47
N PRO A 209 -12.44 -11.73 -6.24
CA PRO A 209 -13.31 -10.64 -5.82
C PRO A 209 -14.05 -10.94 -4.52
N GLU A 210 -14.24 -12.22 -4.21
CA GLU A 210 -14.97 -12.66 -3.04
C GLU A 210 -14.10 -12.75 -1.78
N SER A 211 -12.78 -12.89 -1.96
CA SER A 211 -11.76 -12.91 -0.91
C SER A 211 -10.48 -12.27 -1.44
N PRO A 212 -10.37 -10.92 -1.42
CA PRO A 212 -9.28 -10.22 -2.10
C PRO A 212 -7.90 -10.38 -1.41
N CYS A 213 -7.84 -11.13 -0.31
CA CYS A 213 -6.67 -11.28 0.53
C CYS A 213 -6.21 -12.74 0.54
N THR A 214 -5.01 -12.96 0.03
CA THR A 214 -4.37 -14.27 -0.05
C THR A 214 -3.19 -14.32 0.92
N PRO A 215 -2.89 -15.47 1.55
CA PRO A 215 -1.65 -15.61 2.33
C PRO A 215 -0.42 -15.28 1.48
N ALA A 216 0.40 -14.35 1.94
CA ALA A 216 1.64 -14.02 1.27
C ALA A 216 2.69 -15.13 1.53
N PRO A 217 3.57 -15.45 0.57
CA PRO A 217 4.56 -16.52 0.71
C PRO A 217 5.60 -16.24 1.82
N ASN A 218 5.79 -14.98 2.16
CA ASN A 218 6.67 -14.50 3.22
C ASN A 218 6.01 -13.35 3.98
N VAL A 219 6.35 -13.17 5.25
CA VAL A 219 5.89 -12.00 6.02
C VAL A 219 6.79 -10.82 5.72
N LEU A 220 6.21 -9.70 5.29
CA LEU A 220 6.93 -8.44 5.13
C LEU A 220 6.70 -7.54 6.34
N TYR A 221 7.76 -6.92 6.84
CA TYR A 221 7.69 -5.90 7.88
C TYR A 221 7.98 -4.52 7.30
N GLU A 222 7.03 -3.59 7.46
CA GLU A 222 7.15 -2.24 6.89
C GLU A 222 7.26 -1.13 7.95
N ALA A 223 8.48 -0.65 8.16
CA ALA A 223 8.82 0.28 9.22
C ALA A 223 8.33 1.73 9.00
N HIS A 224 7.86 2.09 7.79
CA HIS A 224 7.52 3.46 7.41
C HIS A 224 6.63 4.18 8.45
N GLY A 225 5.47 3.62 8.80
CA GLY A 225 4.57 4.24 9.79
C GLY A 225 5.16 4.33 11.20
N THR A 226 6.05 3.41 11.57
CA THR A 226 6.80 3.48 12.83
C THR A 226 7.82 4.61 12.81
N HIS A 227 8.50 4.81 11.68
CA HIS A 227 9.44 5.91 11.49
C HIS A 227 8.74 7.28 11.50
N VAL A 228 7.63 7.40 10.78
CA VAL A 228 6.77 8.60 10.79
C VAL A 228 6.31 8.91 12.22
N SER A 229 5.78 7.92 12.93
CA SER A 229 5.35 8.05 14.32
C SER A 229 6.49 8.48 15.25
N GLY A 230 7.69 7.92 15.09
CA GLY A 230 8.89 8.30 15.83
C GLY A 230 9.28 9.76 15.60
N THR A 231 9.21 10.21 14.35
CA THR A 231 9.49 11.62 13.99
C THR A 231 8.49 12.56 14.67
N VAL A 232 7.21 12.18 14.73
CA VAL A 232 6.17 13.00 15.37
C VAL A 232 6.33 13.02 16.90
N ALA A 233 6.37 11.85 17.53
CA ALA A 233 6.08 11.73 18.97
C ALA A 233 6.99 10.77 19.74
N ALA A 234 8.16 10.36 19.22
CA ALA A 234 9.09 9.56 20.04
C ALA A 234 9.33 10.26 21.39
N ALA A 235 9.03 9.55 22.48
CA ALA A 235 8.98 10.12 23.82
C ALA A 235 10.37 10.44 24.36
N PHE A 236 10.46 11.41 25.25
CA PHE A 236 11.66 11.55 26.08
C PHE A 236 11.83 10.33 27.00
N GLY A 237 13.07 9.88 27.18
CA GLY A 237 13.42 8.76 28.05
C GLY A 237 13.13 7.37 27.46
N GLY A 238 12.68 7.29 26.21
CA GLY A 238 12.32 6.05 25.52
C GLY A 238 13.51 5.16 25.19
N GLY A 239 14.71 5.75 25.02
CA GLY A 239 15.94 4.98 24.83
C GLY A 239 16.74 5.25 23.56
N ARG A 240 16.21 5.95 22.54
CA ARG A 240 17.01 6.26 21.33
C ARG A 240 16.78 7.64 20.74
N VAL A 241 15.58 7.92 20.23
CA VAL A 241 15.28 9.16 19.50
C VAL A 241 14.17 9.96 20.19
N VAL A 242 14.00 11.21 19.80
CA VAL A 242 12.95 12.11 20.30
C VAL A 242 12.19 12.71 19.12
N GLY A 243 10.87 12.69 19.20
CA GLY A 243 10.00 13.26 18.18
C GLY A 243 9.89 14.78 18.30
N VAL A 244 9.26 15.42 17.32
CA VAL A 244 8.99 16.86 17.33
C VAL A 244 8.14 17.26 18.55
N ALA A 245 7.15 16.45 18.90
CA ALA A 245 6.21 16.69 19.98
C ALA A 245 6.17 15.47 20.93
N PRO A 246 7.20 15.28 21.78
CA PRO A 246 7.40 14.05 22.55
C PRO A 246 6.37 13.83 23.68
N GLY A 247 5.38 14.71 23.84
CA GLY A 247 4.26 14.50 24.75
C GLY A 247 2.92 14.24 24.08
N VAL A 248 2.78 14.37 22.75
CA VAL A 248 1.49 14.16 22.08
C VAL A 248 1.11 12.68 22.07
N ARG A 249 -0.20 12.43 22.00
CA ARG A 249 -0.71 11.07 21.81
C ARG A 249 -0.81 10.74 20.33
N LEU A 250 -0.69 9.47 19.99
CA LEU A 250 -0.83 8.97 18.63
C LEU A 250 -2.05 8.05 18.51
N ALA A 251 -2.80 8.23 17.43
CA ALA A 251 -3.76 7.23 16.94
C ALA A 251 -3.17 6.58 15.69
N ALA A 252 -2.86 5.29 15.76
CA ALA A 252 -2.19 4.56 14.69
C ALA A 252 -3.21 3.87 13.79
N TYR A 253 -3.26 4.29 12.54
CA TYR A 253 -4.14 3.74 11.50
C TYR A 253 -3.30 3.02 10.45
N LYS A 254 -3.45 1.71 10.33
CA LYS A 254 -2.89 0.92 9.22
C LYS A 254 -3.85 1.01 8.02
N VAL A 255 -3.43 1.73 6.98
CA VAL A 255 -4.23 1.98 5.78
C VAL A 255 -3.66 1.36 4.51
N PHE A 256 -2.43 0.85 4.58
CA PHE A 256 -1.75 0.19 3.47
C PHE A 256 -1.98 -1.34 3.51
N ASP A 257 -1.96 -1.98 2.33
CA ASP A 257 -1.84 -3.43 2.13
C ASP A 257 -0.57 -3.75 1.33
N ARG A 258 -0.08 -4.98 1.47
CA ARG A 258 0.85 -5.57 0.50
C ARG A 258 0.06 -6.04 -0.72
N TYR A 259 0.63 -5.91 -1.90
CA TYR A 259 0.03 -6.41 -3.13
C TYR A 259 1.07 -7.00 -4.09
N HIS A 260 0.61 -7.87 -4.96
CA HIS A 260 1.40 -8.56 -5.98
C HIS A 260 0.77 -8.36 -7.36
N TYR A 261 1.58 -8.18 -8.40
CA TYR A 261 1.12 -8.20 -9.80
C TYR A 261 2.26 -8.52 -10.77
N THR A 262 1.90 -9.05 -11.93
CA THR A 262 2.78 -9.26 -13.08
C THR A 262 2.54 -8.17 -14.11
N ASP A 263 3.62 -7.47 -14.50
CA ASP A 263 3.57 -6.50 -15.58
C ASP A 263 3.28 -7.21 -16.91
N PRO A 264 2.16 -6.87 -17.59
CA PRO A 264 1.74 -7.59 -18.80
C PRO A 264 2.64 -7.33 -20.02
N GLU A 265 3.48 -6.29 -20.00
CA GLU A 265 4.39 -5.96 -21.10
C GLU A 265 5.76 -6.61 -20.91
N THR A 266 6.22 -6.70 -19.66
CA THR A 266 7.58 -7.18 -19.34
C THR A 266 7.62 -8.57 -18.73
N ASP A 267 6.48 -9.14 -18.34
CA ASP A 267 6.35 -10.40 -17.59
C ASP A 267 7.11 -10.39 -16.25
N GLN A 268 7.43 -9.19 -15.76
CA GLN A 268 8.13 -9.00 -14.50
C GLN A 268 7.12 -8.96 -13.35
N GLU A 269 7.38 -9.76 -12.32
CA GLU A 269 6.61 -9.76 -11.07
C GLU A 269 7.02 -8.61 -10.13
N TYR A 270 6.04 -8.05 -9.45
CA TYR A 270 6.22 -6.95 -8.50
C TYR A 270 5.46 -7.21 -7.20
N ASP A 271 6.19 -7.15 -6.09
CA ASP A 271 5.66 -7.09 -4.73
C ASP A 271 5.86 -5.69 -4.16
N ASP A 272 4.80 -5.08 -3.66
CA ASP A 272 4.87 -3.72 -3.14
C ASP A 272 3.82 -3.47 -2.04
N VAL A 273 3.90 -2.31 -1.39
CA VAL A 273 3.00 -1.85 -0.34
C VAL A 273 2.30 -0.58 -0.80
N GLY A 274 0.98 -0.57 -0.74
CA GLY A 274 0.16 0.52 -1.25
C GLY A 274 -1.09 0.75 -0.43
N ALA A 275 -1.67 1.93 -0.56
CA ALA A 275 -2.93 2.30 0.05
C ALA A 275 -3.96 2.64 -1.03
N TRP A 276 -5.22 2.62 -0.66
CA TRP A 276 -6.34 2.93 -1.54
C TRP A 276 -7.25 3.97 -0.92
N ASP A 277 -7.97 4.69 -1.78
CA ASP A 277 -8.89 5.75 -1.36
C ASP A 277 -9.86 5.27 -0.27
N GLY A 278 -10.47 4.09 -0.41
CA GLY A 278 -11.44 3.56 0.56
C GLY A 278 -10.92 3.44 1.99
N PRO A 279 -9.86 2.65 2.25
CA PRO A 279 -9.18 2.58 3.55
C PRO A 279 -8.72 3.94 4.12
N ILE A 280 -8.19 4.82 3.27
CA ILE A 280 -7.73 6.15 3.69
C ILE A 280 -8.92 6.99 4.17
N PHE A 281 -10.01 7.03 3.40
CA PHE A 281 -11.21 7.78 3.76
C PHE A 281 -11.88 7.21 5.01
N GLU A 282 -11.94 5.89 5.15
CA GLU A 282 -12.44 5.26 6.39
C GLU A 282 -11.64 5.72 7.62
N ALA A 283 -10.31 5.76 7.51
CA ALA A 283 -9.46 6.22 8.61
C ALA A 283 -9.60 7.72 8.89
N ILE A 284 -9.76 8.56 7.86
CA ILE A 284 -10.03 9.99 8.02
C ILE A 284 -11.35 10.21 8.74
N VAL A 285 -12.40 9.47 8.37
CA VAL A 285 -13.73 9.56 9.00
C VAL A 285 -13.69 9.10 10.45
N ASP A 286 -12.97 8.02 10.77
CA ASP A 286 -12.81 7.53 12.16
C ASP A 286 -11.99 8.50 13.03
N ALA A 287 -11.04 9.22 12.43
CA ALA A 287 -10.17 10.15 13.14
C ALA A 287 -10.76 11.56 13.37
N ALA A 288 -11.88 11.90 12.72
CA ALA A 288 -12.51 13.22 12.73
C ALA A 288 -13.48 13.42 13.91
#